data_AF-A0A3M2A3V2-F1
#
_entry.id   AF-A0A3M2A3V2-F1
#
_cell.length_a   1.000
_cell.length_b   1.000
_cell.length_c   1.000
_cell.angle_alpha   90.00
_cell.angle_beta   90.00
_cell.angle_gamma   90.00
#
_symmetry.space_group_name_H-M   'P 1'
#
loop_
_entity.id
_entity.type
_entity.pdbx_description
1 polymer ?
#
loop_
_entity_poly.entity_id
_entity_poly.type
_entity_poly.pdbx_seq_one_letter_code
_entity_poly.pdbx_strand_id
1 'polypeptide(L)'
;MTFLEAAIAVLRRADGALHVREIAQRAVAEDLLSHVGRDPEAAMRSCLTSAVRSKSSRDGYRIVRVKPGYYTVEADPDGPPAEAPAADESSAAPEKAEPAIGAEDGRGEDVSDAADSAGTPNTEVGTRVADSTLAFRAPPEAGLEGVTDVALVMANAMSRIVERRPELREEFEAMQKAMSARGDARPAQRTITPARGAKVEVQVTERGSSGRRRRRRRRKGKKVDWTAAFPAAAAQEDVEAKLLDAVAQVLGDAEGRHVHIRQIAESLSALGILDGDMSEIERAATAALLADIRKRGALSRFVARGDARYQLRSARLPAPAAEAEDALRMALVRMEQEIEAHLAAWLGTLGVRALEAVVRTYLSAEGYAMIATLAPHKGTGRLVVEDPDRDGEDARTLVVVVPRKVGIDPRLWQGEAEKNECARVLVVTGGAWPDSFDPPTDGRALAAADLAAWMRSSGFGTETVTVQVTLLDPTVVESIAGLDS
;
A
#
# COMPACT_ATOMS: atom_id res chain seq x y z
N MET A 1 -28.32 18.42 15.31
CA MET A 1 -27.63 17.83 14.14
C MET A 1 -26.44 17.00 14.61
N THR A 2 -25.88 16.14 13.76
CA THR A 2 -24.61 15.46 14.04
C THR A 2 -23.43 16.44 13.93
N PHE A 3 -22.25 16.09 14.49
CA PHE A 3 -21.06 16.95 14.41
C PHE A 3 -20.64 17.26 12.96
N LEU A 4 -20.83 16.32 12.03
CA LEU A 4 -20.47 16.50 10.64
C LEU A 4 -21.42 17.48 9.93
N GLU A 5 -22.73 17.31 10.11
CA GLU A 5 -23.76 18.22 9.58
C GLU A 5 -23.57 19.64 10.10
N ALA A 6 -23.33 19.78 11.41
CA ALA A 6 -23.07 21.08 12.02
C ALA A 6 -21.80 21.73 11.45
N ALA A 7 -20.73 20.96 11.22
CA ALA A 7 -19.52 21.47 10.60
C ALA A 7 -19.74 21.94 9.15
N ILE A 8 -20.52 21.20 8.36
CA ILE A 8 -20.88 21.60 7.00
C ILE A 8 -21.71 22.88 7.02
N ALA A 9 -22.70 22.99 7.90
CA ALA A 9 -23.51 24.19 8.04
C ALA A 9 -22.67 25.43 8.41
N VAL A 10 -21.73 25.30 9.35
CA VAL A 10 -20.82 26.39 9.75
C VAL A 10 -19.86 26.77 8.62
N LEU A 11 -19.29 25.79 7.93
CA LEU A 11 -18.37 26.02 6.82
C LEU A 11 -19.08 26.58 5.56
N ARG A 12 -20.38 26.31 5.37
CA ARG A 12 -21.16 26.93 4.28
C ARG A 12 -21.47 28.40 4.53
N ARG A 13 -21.62 28.80 5.79
CA ARG A 13 -21.83 30.20 6.17
C ARG A 13 -20.53 31.01 6.21
N ALA A 14 -19.39 30.33 6.21
CA ALA A 14 -18.09 30.95 6.23
C ALA A 14 -17.47 30.91 4.83
N ASP A 15 -17.19 32.08 4.26
CA ASP A 15 -16.56 32.18 2.94
C ASP A 15 -15.04 31.89 3.00
N GLY A 16 -14.65 30.72 3.49
CA GLY A 16 -13.25 30.29 3.54
C GLY A 16 -12.93 29.18 4.54
N ALA A 17 -11.65 28.80 4.57
CA ALA A 17 -11.16 27.75 5.47
C ALA A 17 -11.13 28.23 6.93
N LEU A 18 -11.84 27.53 7.82
CA LEU A 18 -11.88 27.84 9.24
C LEU A 18 -11.04 26.85 10.06
N HIS A 19 -10.52 27.32 11.20
CA HIS A 19 -9.81 26.45 12.14
C HIS A 19 -10.78 25.57 12.92
N VAL A 20 -10.41 24.33 13.26
CA VAL A 20 -11.28 23.38 14.01
C VAL A 20 -11.91 23.99 15.26
N ARG A 21 -11.12 24.79 15.99
CA ARG A 21 -11.57 25.49 17.20
C ARG A 21 -12.71 26.46 16.90
N GLU A 22 -12.64 27.19 15.80
CA GLU A 22 -13.66 28.17 15.40
C GLU A 22 -14.92 27.46 14.91
N ILE A 23 -14.76 26.36 14.16
CA ILE A 23 -15.90 25.54 13.71
C ILE A 23 -16.66 24.99 14.92
N ALA A 24 -15.95 24.45 15.91
CA ALA A 24 -16.56 23.93 17.13
C ALA A 24 -17.22 25.04 17.97
N GLN A 25 -16.58 26.21 18.10
CA GLN A 25 -17.14 27.34 18.82
C GLN A 25 -18.42 27.89 18.16
N ARG A 26 -18.43 28.06 16.83
CA ARG A 26 -19.62 28.50 16.09
C ARG A 26 -20.75 27.47 16.16
N ALA A 27 -20.43 26.18 16.03
CA ALA A 27 -21.42 25.11 16.14
C ALA A 27 -22.11 25.05 17.51
N VAL A 28 -21.38 25.37 18.59
CA VAL A 28 -21.93 25.48 19.94
C VAL A 28 -22.69 26.80 20.13
N ALA A 29 -22.16 27.91 19.62
CA ALA A 29 -22.79 29.23 19.74
C ALA A 29 -24.14 29.30 18.99
N GLU A 30 -24.27 28.57 17.88
CA GLU A 30 -25.49 28.50 17.07
C GLU A 30 -26.41 27.32 17.47
N ASP A 31 -26.09 26.63 18.57
CA ASP A 31 -26.86 25.48 19.11
C ASP A 31 -27.17 24.38 18.07
N LEU A 32 -26.25 24.17 17.11
CA LEU A 32 -26.41 23.17 16.04
C LEU A 32 -26.17 21.73 16.56
N LEU A 33 -25.45 21.61 17.66
CA LEU A 33 -25.06 20.33 18.28
C LEU A 33 -26.07 19.92 19.34
N SER A 34 -26.72 18.77 19.16
CA SER A 34 -27.71 18.29 20.13
C SER A 34 -27.09 17.85 21.46
N HIS A 35 -25.82 17.44 21.47
CA HIS A 35 -25.11 17.00 22.65
C HIS A 35 -23.65 17.44 22.61
N VAL A 36 -23.31 18.42 23.45
CA VAL A 36 -21.93 18.88 23.64
C VAL A 36 -21.31 18.06 24.77
N GLY A 37 -20.38 17.16 24.42
CA GLY A 37 -19.57 16.46 25.41
C GLY A 37 -18.64 17.41 26.17
N ARG A 38 -17.78 16.86 27.05
CA ARG A 38 -16.83 17.65 27.85
C ARG A 38 -15.80 18.44 27.01
N ASP A 39 -15.62 18.07 25.74
CA ASP A 39 -14.69 18.73 24.82
C ASP A 39 -15.23 18.66 23.36
N PRO A 40 -15.96 19.69 22.89
CA PRO A 40 -16.49 19.73 21.53
C PRO A 40 -15.41 19.85 20.46
N GLU A 41 -14.27 20.47 20.77
CA GLU A 41 -13.19 20.70 19.81
C GLU A 41 -12.52 19.37 19.42
N ALA A 42 -12.23 18.52 20.41
CA ALA A 42 -11.66 17.21 20.17
C ALA A 42 -12.61 16.30 19.36
N ALA A 43 -13.91 16.36 19.64
CA ALA A 43 -14.94 15.62 18.90
C ALA A 43 -15.02 16.09 17.45
N MET A 44 -15.08 17.41 17.23
CA MET A 44 -15.14 18.03 15.90
C MET A 44 -13.91 17.66 15.06
N ARG A 45 -12.71 17.72 15.65
CA ARG A 45 -11.45 17.33 14.99
C ARG A 45 -11.47 15.88 14.50
N SER A 46 -11.95 14.97 15.34
CA SER A 46 -12.04 13.55 15.00
C SER A 46 -13.02 13.32 13.85
N CYS A 47 -14.18 13.98 13.89
CA CYS A 47 -15.19 13.88 12.83
C CYS A 47 -14.67 14.42 11.48
N LEU A 48 -14.05 15.60 11.47
CA LEU A 48 -13.49 16.20 10.25
C LEU A 48 -12.36 15.35 9.64
N THR A 49 -11.49 14.78 10.48
CA THR A 49 -10.38 13.92 10.00
C THR A 49 -10.90 12.63 9.36
N SER A 50 -11.92 12.02 9.96
CA SER A 50 -12.58 10.84 9.40
C SER A 50 -13.30 11.15 8.08
N ALA A 51 -13.99 12.30 8.00
CA ALA A 51 -14.71 12.72 6.79
C ALA A 51 -13.77 13.02 5.61
N VAL A 52 -12.64 13.70 5.87
CA VAL A 52 -11.61 13.92 4.84
C VAL A 52 -11.03 12.59 4.34
N ARG A 53 -10.89 11.59 5.21
CA ARG A 53 -10.38 10.26 4.84
C ARG A 53 -11.38 9.43 4.05
N SER A 54 -12.67 9.50 4.38
CA SER A 54 -13.70 8.65 3.77
C SER A 54 -14.08 9.08 2.36
N LYS A 55 -13.70 10.27 1.89
CA LYS A 55 -14.11 10.88 0.61
C LYS A 55 -15.64 10.81 0.36
N SER A 56 -16.42 10.57 1.41
CA SER A 56 -17.87 10.44 1.31
C SER A 56 -18.47 11.84 1.32
N SER A 57 -19.06 12.20 0.18
CA SER A 57 -19.96 13.34 0.09
C SER A 57 -21.23 13.00 0.86
N ARG A 58 -21.54 13.82 1.86
CA ARG A 58 -22.81 13.77 2.58
C ARG A 58 -23.47 15.12 2.36
N ASP A 59 -24.72 15.12 1.93
CA ASP A 59 -25.48 16.30 1.50
C ASP A 59 -24.88 17.06 0.29
N GLY A 60 -24.13 16.37 -0.58
CA GLY A 60 -23.54 16.97 -1.79
C GLY A 60 -22.32 17.87 -1.52
N TYR A 61 -21.77 17.82 -0.31
CA TYR A 61 -20.62 18.62 0.10
C TYR A 61 -19.44 17.75 0.47
N ARG A 62 -18.27 18.10 -0.07
CA ARG A 62 -16.99 17.45 0.21
C ARG A 62 -16.14 18.33 1.11
N ILE A 63 -15.71 17.78 2.24
CA ILE A 63 -14.81 18.48 3.17
C ILE A 63 -13.37 18.30 2.69
N VAL A 64 -12.65 19.40 2.51
CA VAL A 64 -11.25 19.43 2.07
C VAL A 64 -10.39 20.09 3.15
N ARG A 65 -9.23 19.49 3.43
CA ARG A 65 -8.26 20.05 4.39
C ARG A 65 -7.22 20.89 3.66
N VAL A 66 -7.27 22.20 3.84
CA VAL A 66 -6.33 23.14 3.19
C VAL A 66 -4.98 23.18 3.92
N LYS A 67 -5.01 23.27 5.26
CA LYS A 67 -3.82 23.30 6.13
C LYS A 67 -4.08 22.45 7.38
N PRO A 68 -3.05 22.00 8.12
CA PRO A 68 -3.26 21.29 9.38
C PRO A 68 -4.13 22.13 10.33
N GLY A 69 -5.33 21.63 10.66
CA GLY A 69 -6.29 22.32 11.51
C GLY A 69 -7.28 23.25 10.79
N TYR A 70 -7.13 23.47 9.48
CA TYR A 70 -8.04 24.31 8.68
C TYR A 70 -8.81 23.48 7.65
N TYR A 71 -10.13 23.65 7.63
CA TYR A 71 -11.05 22.88 6.79
C TYR A 71 -11.95 23.82 6.00
N THR A 72 -12.26 23.44 4.76
CA THR A 72 -13.21 24.12 3.88
C THR A 72 -14.19 23.10 3.31
N VAL A 73 -15.33 23.57 2.83
CA VAL A 73 -16.31 22.77 2.09
C VAL A 73 -16.23 23.13 0.62
N GLU A 74 -16.22 22.12 -0.24
CA GLU A 74 -16.34 22.23 -1.69
C GLU A 74 -17.66 21.58 -2.10
N ALA A 75 -18.42 22.22 -2.99
CA ALA A 75 -19.61 21.61 -3.57
C ALA A 75 -19.18 20.45 -4.48
N ASP A 76 -19.75 19.28 -4.29
CA ASP A 76 -19.39 18.10 -5.07
C ASP A 76 -20.01 18.20 -6.47
N PRO A 77 -19.21 18.29 -7.56
CA PRO A 77 -19.75 18.48 -8.91
C PRO A 77 -20.50 17.26 -9.45
N ASP A 78 -20.34 16.08 -8.84
CA ASP A 78 -20.93 14.81 -9.27
C ASP A 78 -22.17 14.38 -8.47
N GLY A 79 -22.68 15.22 -7.57
CA GLY A 79 -23.89 14.93 -6.78
C GLY A 79 -25.19 15.24 -7.54
N PRO A 80 -26.29 14.49 -7.31
CA PRO A 80 -27.60 14.86 -7.85
C PRO A 80 -27.99 16.27 -7.33
N PRO A 81 -28.49 17.17 -8.19
CA PRO A 81 -28.73 18.56 -7.83
C PRO A 81 -29.74 18.64 -6.68
N ALA A 82 -29.29 19.14 -5.54
CA ALA A 82 -30.16 19.44 -4.41
C ALA A 82 -31.07 20.63 -4.78
N GLU A 83 -32.38 20.47 -4.59
CA GLU A 83 -33.39 21.51 -4.79
C GLU A 83 -33.05 22.77 -3.98
N ALA A 84 -32.89 23.89 -4.69
CA ALA A 84 -32.65 25.20 -4.11
C ALA A 84 -33.96 25.78 -3.54
N PRO A 85 -33.99 26.30 -2.30
CA PRO A 85 -34.99 27.28 -1.91
C PRO A 85 -34.66 28.64 -2.55
N ALA A 86 -35.69 29.29 -3.07
CA ALA A 86 -35.64 30.48 -3.89
C ALA A 86 -35.16 31.76 -3.17
N ALA A 87 -34.41 32.56 -3.95
CA ALA A 87 -34.30 34.02 -3.98
C ALA A 87 -33.82 34.80 -2.73
N ASP A 88 -32.69 35.50 -2.90
CA ASP A 88 -32.77 36.97 -3.04
C ASP A 88 -31.58 37.51 -3.87
N GLU A 89 -31.92 38.35 -4.85
CA GLU A 89 -31.02 39.04 -5.77
C GLU A 89 -30.41 40.29 -5.10
N SER A 90 -29.15 40.62 -5.38
CA SER A 90 -28.73 41.97 -5.82
C SER A 90 -27.20 42.17 -5.82
N SER A 91 -26.76 42.88 -6.87
CA SER A 91 -25.53 43.69 -6.98
C SER A 91 -24.23 42.95 -7.36
N ALA A 92 -23.87 42.85 -8.64
CA ALA A 92 -23.31 43.88 -9.53
C ALA A 92 -21.76 43.80 -9.64
N ALA A 93 -21.29 43.55 -10.87
CA ALA A 93 -19.92 43.68 -11.34
C ALA A 93 -19.52 45.18 -11.45
N PRO A 94 -18.23 45.57 -11.65
CA PRO A 94 -17.55 45.37 -12.94
C PRO A 94 -16.01 45.14 -12.93
N GLU A 95 -15.60 44.30 -13.89
CA GLU A 95 -14.56 44.47 -14.93
C GLU A 95 -13.58 45.68 -14.94
N LYS A 96 -12.27 45.37 -15.09
CA LYS A 96 -11.14 46.07 -15.81
C LYS A 96 -9.80 45.82 -15.07
N ALA A 97 -8.61 45.71 -15.64
CA ALA A 97 -8.06 45.70 -17.01
C ALA A 97 -6.57 45.27 -16.90
N GLU A 98 -6.01 44.71 -17.98
CA GLU A 98 -4.56 44.64 -18.22
C GLU A 98 -3.94 46.06 -18.38
N PRO A 99 -2.61 46.19 -18.29
CA PRO A 99 -1.89 46.37 -19.56
C PRO A 99 -0.49 45.73 -19.64
N ALA A 100 -0.11 45.48 -20.90
CA ALA A 100 1.23 45.21 -21.41
C ALA A 100 2.12 46.49 -21.49
N ILE A 101 3.39 46.29 -21.88
CA ILE A 101 4.49 47.19 -22.37
C ILE A 101 5.77 46.86 -21.56
N GLY A 102 6.95 46.59 -22.10
CA GLY A 102 7.50 46.57 -23.47
C GLY A 102 9.06 46.62 -23.43
N ALA A 103 9.68 46.45 -24.60
CA ALA A 103 11.06 46.88 -25.02
C ALA A 103 12.27 46.18 -24.36
N GLU A 104 13.13 45.43 -25.07
CA GLU A 104 14.10 45.72 -26.17
C GLU A 104 15.55 45.94 -25.68
N ASP A 105 16.50 45.73 -26.62
CA ASP A 105 17.98 45.81 -26.58
C ASP A 105 18.76 44.60 -26.03
N GLY A 106 19.78 44.03 -26.68
CA GLY A 106 20.56 44.41 -27.88
C GLY A 106 22.07 44.08 -27.67
N ARG A 107 22.78 43.72 -28.76
CA ARG A 107 24.24 43.37 -28.96
C ARG A 107 24.54 41.87 -29.08
N GLY A 108 25.12 41.34 -30.17
CA GLY A 108 26.32 41.76 -30.94
C GLY A 108 27.53 41.04 -30.31
N GLU A 109 28.46 40.34 -30.97
CA GLU A 109 29.07 40.31 -32.31
C GLU A 109 29.65 38.87 -32.53
N ASP A 110 29.53 38.30 -33.73
CA ASP A 110 30.61 38.04 -34.73
C ASP A 110 32.01 37.64 -34.22
N VAL A 111 32.57 36.58 -34.85
CA VAL A 111 33.91 36.52 -35.49
C VAL A 111 34.25 35.05 -35.85
N SER A 112 34.28 34.77 -37.17
CA SER A 112 35.31 34.05 -37.98
C SER A 112 35.88 32.69 -37.48
N ASP A 113 36.39 31.75 -38.25
CA ASP A 113 36.48 31.35 -39.66
C ASP A 113 37.49 30.18 -39.68
N ALA A 114 37.46 29.38 -40.74
CA ALA A 114 38.58 28.56 -41.25
C ALA A 114 39.03 27.33 -40.42
N ALA A 115 39.55 26.25 -41.00
CA ALA A 115 39.44 25.60 -42.30
C ALA A 115 40.30 24.32 -42.18
N ASP A 116 39.87 23.28 -42.88
CA ASP A 116 40.71 22.35 -43.64
C ASP A 116 41.47 21.15 -43.01
N SER A 117 41.53 20.12 -43.86
CA SER A 117 42.49 19.02 -43.97
C SER A 117 42.14 17.62 -43.42
N ALA A 118 41.49 16.85 -44.30
CA ALA A 118 41.95 15.60 -44.92
C ALA A 118 42.78 14.55 -44.15
N GLY A 119 42.38 13.26 -44.32
CA GLY A 119 43.33 12.19 -44.67
C GLY A 119 43.44 10.95 -43.76
N THR A 120 42.51 9.99 -43.92
CA THR A 120 42.66 8.51 -44.13
C THR A 120 43.71 7.63 -43.37
N PRO A 121 43.68 6.28 -43.47
CA PRO A 121 43.19 5.35 -42.44
C PRO A 121 44.28 4.41 -41.84
N ASN A 122 43.98 3.71 -40.72
CA ASN A 122 44.31 2.28 -40.52
C ASN A 122 43.88 1.71 -39.16
N THR A 123 43.17 0.57 -39.24
CA THR A 123 43.50 -0.75 -38.66
C THR A 123 43.72 -0.90 -37.14
N GLU A 124 42.71 -1.56 -36.55
CA GLU A 124 42.73 -2.62 -35.52
C GLU A 124 43.73 -2.54 -34.34
N VAL A 125 43.19 -2.54 -33.10
CA VAL A 125 43.34 -3.65 -32.13
C VAL A 125 42.53 -3.36 -30.86
N GLY A 126 41.57 -4.25 -30.60
CA GLY A 126 41.07 -4.73 -29.30
C GLY A 126 41.00 -3.79 -28.09
N THR A 127 39.78 -3.32 -27.79
CA THR A 127 39.36 -3.06 -26.40
C THR A 127 37.99 -3.69 -26.19
N ARG A 128 37.92 -4.82 -25.47
CA ARG A 128 36.65 -5.42 -25.02
C ARG A 128 36.11 -4.59 -23.86
N VAL A 129 35.24 -3.64 -24.17
CA VAL A 129 34.26 -3.09 -23.24
C VAL A 129 32.95 -3.82 -23.56
N ALA A 130 32.40 -4.55 -22.59
CA ALA A 130 31.15 -5.26 -22.74
C ALA A 130 29.99 -4.25 -22.70
N ASP A 131 29.61 -3.72 -23.85
CA ASP A 131 28.31 -3.07 -24.03
C ASP A 131 27.24 -4.16 -24.11
N SER A 132 26.37 -4.18 -23.10
CA SER A 132 25.18 -5.02 -23.06
C SER A 132 24.13 -4.47 -24.05
N THR A 133 24.32 -4.75 -25.34
CA THR A 133 23.32 -4.47 -26.37
C THR A 133 22.16 -5.45 -26.19
N LEU A 134 21.02 -4.96 -25.70
CA LEU A 134 19.79 -5.74 -25.57
C LEU A 134 19.26 -6.07 -26.98
N ALA A 135 19.47 -7.32 -27.40
CA ALA A 135 18.99 -7.85 -28.67
C ALA A 135 17.50 -8.23 -28.58
N PHE A 136 16.65 -7.59 -29.38
CA PHE A 136 15.24 -7.98 -29.53
C PHE A 136 15.05 -8.81 -30.80
N ARG A 137 14.37 -9.95 -30.69
CA ARG A 137 13.97 -10.77 -31.84
C ARG A 137 12.50 -10.50 -32.11
N ALA A 138 12.21 -9.81 -33.21
CA ALA A 138 10.84 -9.48 -33.60
C ALA A 138 10.04 -10.75 -33.97
N PRO A 139 8.71 -10.76 -33.73
CA PRO A 139 7.83 -11.82 -34.22
C PRO A 139 7.95 -12.00 -35.74
N PRO A 140 7.87 -13.24 -36.26
CA PRO A 140 8.12 -13.54 -37.68
C PRO A 140 7.14 -12.82 -38.64
N GLU A 141 5.99 -12.35 -38.16
CA GLU A 141 5.01 -11.63 -38.94
C GLU A 141 5.29 -10.12 -39.08
N ALA A 142 6.30 -9.60 -38.35
CA ALA A 142 6.62 -8.17 -38.36
C ALA A 142 7.46 -7.72 -39.57
N GLY A 143 7.82 -8.63 -40.48
CA GLY A 143 8.64 -8.34 -41.66
C GLY A 143 10.08 -7.88 -41.36
N LEU A 144 10.54 -8.05 -40.11
CA LEU A 144 11.88 -7.71 -39.65
C LEU A 144 12.67 -9.01 -39.45
N GLU A 145 13.37 -9.44 -40.49
CA GLU A 145 14.26 -10.60 -40.42
C GLU A 145 15.60 -10.19 -39.79
N GLY A 146 15.86 -10.67 -38.56
CA GLY A 146 17.16 -10.52 -37.87
C GLY A 146 17.06 -9.94 -36.46
N VAL A 147 18.19 -9.96 -35.75
CA VAL A 147 18.35 -9.31 -34.45
C VAL A 147 18.48 -7.81 -34.70
N THR A 148 17.46 -7.04 -34.30
CA THR A 148 17.43 -5.59 -34.49
C THR A 148 17.73 -4.88 -33.18
N ASP A 149 18.49 -3.80 -33.27
CA ASP A 149 18.80 -2.95 -32.11
C ASP A 149 17.52 -2.25 -31.63
N VAL A 150 17.22 -2.36 -30.34
CA VAL A 150 16.06 -1.72 -29.70
C VAL A 150 16.09 -0.21 -29.93
N ALA A 151 17.27 0.41 -29.97
CA ALA A 151 17.42 1.83 -30.25
C ALA A 151 16.90 2.18 -31.66
N LEU A 152 17.15 1.31 -32.64
CA LEU A 152 16.68 1.50 -34.01
C LEU A 152 15.15 1.33 -34.13
N VAL A 153 14.59 0.35 -33.39
CA VAL A 153 13.14 0.13 -33.34
C VAL A 153 12.42 1.31 -32.68
N MET A 154 12.94 1.82 -31.56
CA MET A 154 12.38 3.00 -30.90
C MET A 154 12.53 4.25 -31.76
N ALA A 155 13.65 4.44 -32.45
CA ALA A 155 13.83 5.57 -33.37
C ALA A 155 12.80 5.55 -34.51
N ASN A 156 12.55 4.40 -35.14
CA ASN A 156 11.53 4.28 -36.18
C ASN A 156 10.11 4.46 -35.65
N ALA A 157 9.81 4.00 -34.43
CA ALA A 157 8.52 4.21 -33.79
C ALA A 157 8.29 5.70 -33.48
N MET A 158 9.31 6.39 -32.96
CA MET A 158 9.24 7.83 -32.68
C MET A 158 9.09 8.65 -33.96
N SER A 159 9.78 8.31 -35.05
CA SER A 159 9.62 8.98 -36.35
C SER A 159 8.17 8.90 -36.85
N ARG A 160 7.49 7.76 -36.72
CA ARG A 160 6.07 7.61 -37.12
C ARG A 160 5.11 8.39 -36.22
N ILE A 161 5.44 8.56 -34.94
CA ILE A 161 4.65 9.36 -33.99
C ILE A 161 4.78 10.84 -34.35
N VAL A 162 5.99 11.31 -34.67
CA VAL A 162 6.25 12.69 -35.08
C VAL A 162 5.60 13.03 -36.43
N GLU A 163 5.57 12.09 -37.38
CA GLU A 163 4.84 12.26 -38.65
C GLU A 163 3.33 12.43 -38.46
N ARG A 164 2.74 11.77 -37.45
CA ARG A 164 1.29 11.87 -37.15
C ARG A 164 0.93 13.07 -36.28
N ARG A 165 1.91 13.64 -35.57
CA ARG A 165 1.73 14.74 -34.60
C ARG A 165 2.93 15.69 -34.66
N PRO A 166 2.96 16.63 -35.63
CA PRO A 166 4.09 17.55 -35.78
C PRO A 166 4.32 18.43 -34.54
N GLU A 167 3.27 18.67 -33.75
CA GLU A 167 3.35 19.41 -32.47
C GLU A 167 4.26 18.75 -31.42
N LEU A 168 4.49 17.43 -31.49
CA LEU A 168 5.39 16.74 -30.55
C LEU A 168 6.88 16.95 -30.88
N ARG A 169 7.21 17.50 -32.05
CA ARG A 169 8.60 17.69 -32.47
C ARG A 169 9.35 18.66 -31.56
N GLU A 170 8.69 19.75 -31.16
CA GLU A 170 9.25 20.74 -30.24
C GLU A 170 9.45 20.19 -28.83
N GLU A 171 8.51 19.35 -28.36
CA GLU A 171 8.61 18.69 -27.05
C GLU A 171 9.77 17.68 -26.99
N PHE A 172 9.96 16.90 -28.07
CA PHE A 172 11.08 15.95 -28.15
C PHE A 172 12.44 16.66 -28.22
N GLU A 173 12.56 17.75 -28.98
CA GLU A 173 13.78 18.58 -29.01
C GLU A 173 14.07 19.19 -27.63
N ALA A 174 13.05 19.66 -26.91
CA ALA A 174 13.19 20.18 -25.55
C ALA A 174 13.66 19.10 -24.56
N MET A 175 13.11 17.89 -24.64
CA MET A 175 13.51 16.76 -23.78
C MET A 175 14.95 16.31 -24.08
N GLN A 176 15.33 16.20 -25.36
CA GLN A 176 16.69 15.83 -25.74
C GLN A 176 17.72 16.88 -25.30
N LYS A 177 17.39 18.17 -25.41
CA LYS A 177 18.21 19.27 -24.90
C LYS A 177 18.36 19.23 -23.38
N ALA A 178 17.29 18.89 -22.65
CA ALA A 178 17.33 18.74 -21.20
C ALA A 178 18.19 17.53 -20.74
N MET A 179 18.19 16.43 -21.50
CA MET A 179 19.03 15.26 -21.22
C MET A 179 20.51 15.58 -21.41
N SER A 180 20.88 16.27 -22.50
CA SER A 180 22.27 16.68 -22.75
C SER A 180 22.78 17.67 -21.71
N ALA A 181 21.94 18.61 -21.24
CA ALA A 181 22.31 19.58 -20.20
C ALA A 181 22.56 18.95 -18.83
N ARG A 182 22.05 17.74 -18.57
CA ARG A 182 22.18 17.05 -17.28
C ARG A 182 23.49 16.26 -17.14
N GLY A 183 24.21 16.03 -18.24
CA GLY A 183 25.46 15.26 -18.26
C GLY A 183 26.68 15.95 -17.63
N ASP A 184 26.68 17.29 -17.56
CA ASP A 184 27.89 18.06 -17.22
C ASP A 184 27.96 18.59 -15.77
N ALA A 185 26.92 18.41 -14.97
CA ALA A 185 26.88 18.94 -13.60
C ALA A 185 27.43 17.93 -12.56
N ARG A 186 28.77 17.92 -12.35
CA ARG A 186 29.39 17.26 -11.19
C ARG A 186 29.04 18.00 -9.90
N PRO A 187 28.40 17.36 -8.89
CA PRO A 187 28.08 18.02 -7.64
C PRO A 187 29.33 18.15 -6.75
N ALA A 188 29.71 19.39 -6.43
CA ALA A 188 30.76 19.70 -5.47
C ALA A 188 30.34 19.26 -4.05
N GLN A 189 31.20 18.47 -3.40
CA GLN A 189 31.06 18.04 -2.01
C GLN A 189 31.09 19.25 -1.07
N ARG A 190 29.97 19.53 -0.40
CA ARG A 190 29.92 20.46 0.73
C ARG A 190 30.30 19.74 2.01
N THR A 191 31.47 20.10 2.55
CA THR A 191 31.93 19.79 3.89
C THR A 191 31.08 20.54 4.92
N ILE A 192 30.48 19.81 5.85
CA ILE A 192 29.75 20.35 7.01
C ILE A 192 30.61 20.13 8.25
N THR A 193 31.07 21.23 8.85
CA THR A 193 31.76 21.26 10.15
C THR A 193 30.73 21.29 11.30
N PRO A 194 30.91 20.52 12.39
CA PRO A 194 29.98 20.56 13.53
C PRO A 194 30.34 21.67 14.53
N ALA A 195 29.32 22.44 14.94
CA ALA A 195 29.40 23.45 15.97
C ALA A 195 29.22 22.84 17.38
N ARG A 196 30.05 23.32 18.31
CA ARG A 196 30.12 23.01 19.75
C ARG A 196 28.78 23.20 20.47
N GLY A 197 28.40 22.20 21.26
CA GLY A 197 27.26 22.24 22.18
C GLY A 197 27.54 23.02 23.46
N ALA A 198 26.62 23.92 23.80
CA ALA A 198 26.51 24.57 25.10
C ALA A 198 25.67 23.69 26.05
N LYS A 199 26.20 23.42 27.25
CA LYS A 199 25.50 22.75 28.34
C LYS A 199 24.50 23.73 28.98
N VAL A 200 23.23 23.38 29.00
CA VAL A 200 22.21 24.02 29.85
C VAL A 200 21.81 23.02 30.91
N GLU A 201 22.21 23.33 32.14
CA GLU A 201 21.92 22.60 33.36
C GLU A 201 20.56 23.09 33.88
N VAL A 202 19.56 22.20 33.90
CA VAL A 202 18.22 22.51 34.43
C VAL A 202 18.04 21.80 35.77
N GLN A 203 18.00 22.59 36.83
CA GLN A 203 17.66 22.17 38.19
C GLN A 203 16.20 21.68 38.24
N VAL A 204 16.03 20.42 38.66
CA VAL A 204 14.73 19.84 38.99
C VAL A 204 14.46 20.10 40.47
N THR A 205 13.46 20.93 40.76
CA THR A 205 12.90 21.05 42.12
C THR A 205 11.81 20.00 42.31
N GLU A 206 12.08 19.04 43.18
CA GLU A 206 11.09 18.13 43.75
C GLU A 206 10.07 18.91 44.59
N ARG A 207 8.79 18.84 44.23
CA ARG A 207 7.68 18.99 45.19
C ARG A 207 6.62 17.95 44.90
N GLY A 208 6.41 17.09 45.90
CA GLY A 208 5.44 16.02 45.89
C GLY A 208 4.01 16.50 45.74
N SER A 209 3.23 15.73 44.99
CA SER A 209 1.79 15.76 45.06
C SER A 209 1.27 14.34 44.86
N SER A 210 0.99 13.69 45.99
CA SER A 210 0.36 12.38 46.08
C SER A 210 -1.12 12.49 45.72
N GLY A 211 -1.42 12.53 44.42
CA GLY A 211 -2.78 12.45 43.88
C GLY A 211 -3.15 11.03 43.51
N ARG A 212 -3.99 10.37 44.32
CA ARG A 212 -4.64 9.08 44.03
C ARG A 212 -5.40 9.14 42.70
N ARG A 213 -4.71 8.85 41.59
CA ARG A 213 -5.31 8.70 40.27
C ARG A 213 -5.92 7.30 40.15
N ARG A 214 -7.25 7.26 40.29
CA ARG A 214 -8.11 6.14 39.92
C ARG A 214 -7.76 5.71 38.49
N ARG A 215 -7.02 4.60 38.36
CA ARG A 215 -6.67 3.93 37.11
C ARG A 215 -7.97 3.46 36.46
N ARG A 216 -8.59 4.32 35.65
CA ARG A 216 -9.61 3.91 34.69
C ARG A 216 -8.87 3.06 33.67
N ARG A 217 -8.95 1.73 33.85
CA ARG A 217 -8.58 0.73 32.84
C ARG A 217 -9.28 1.15 31.55
N ARG A 218 -8.55 1.85 30.67
CA ARG A 218 -8.90 1.92 29.26
C ARG A 218 -8.95 0.46 28.84
N ARG A 219 -10.13 0.00 28.42
CA ARG A 219 -10.26 -1.23 27.65
C ARG A 219 -9.49 -0.98 26.35
N LYS A 220 -8.16 -1.12 26.40
CA LYS A 220 -7.31 -1.41 25.24
C LYS A 220 -8.02 -2.63 24.64
N GLY A 221 -8.53 -2.49 23.42
CA GLY A 221 -9.17 -3.60 22.73
C GLY A 221 -8.26 -4.81 22.92
N LYS A 222 -8.81 -5.90 23.44
CA LYS A 222 -8.11 -7.17 23.62
C LYS A 222 -7.82 -7.66 22.21
N LYS A 223 -6.82 -7.05 21.57
CA LYS A 223 -6.22 -7.48 20.31
C LYS A 223 -5.62 -8.83 20.69
N VAL A 224 -6.06 -9.86 19.97
CA VAL A 224 -5.69 -11.25 20.20
C VAL A 224 -4.19 -11.34 20.44
N ASP A 225 -3.79 -11.89 21.60
CA ASP A 225 -2.38 -12.10 21.93
C ASP A 225 -1.80 -13.12 20.95
N TRP A 226 -1.06 -12.64 19.94
CA TRP A 226 -0.34 -13.44 18.93
C TRP A 226 0.95 -14.06 19.50
N THR A 227 0.99 -14.42 20.78
CA THR A 227 2.22 -14.85 21.47
C THR A 227 2.42 -16.36 21.58
N ALA A 228 1.62 -17.18 20.88
CA ALA A 228 1.99 -18.57 20.67
C ALA A 228 3.04 -18.64 19.54
N ALA A 229 4.16 -19.31 19.81
CA ALA A 229 5.32 -19.45 18.93
C ALA A 229 4.94 -19.73 17.46
N PHE A 230 5.43 -18.88 16.54
CA PHE A 230 5.13 -18.94 15.12
C PHE A 230 6.16 -19.74 14.33
N PRO A 231 5.68 -20.83 13.72
CA PRO A 231 5.76 -21.06 12.28
C PRO A 231 4.38 -20.90 11.59
N ALA A 232 3.38 -20.33 12.28
CA ALA A 232 1.97 -20.57 11.98
C ALA A 232 1.28 -19.66 10.95
N ALA A 233 1.81 -18.53 10.47
CA ALA A 233 1.01 -17.67 9.55
C ALA A 233 0.87 -18.31 8.15
N ALA A 234 1.98 -18.73 7.54
CA ALA A 234 1.96 -19.45 6.27
C ALA A 234 1.26 -20.83 6.41
N ALA A 235 1.54 -21.55 7.50
CA ALA A 235 0.84 -22.81 7.78
C ALA A 235 -0.67 -22.62 8.02
N GLN A 236 -1.07 -21.49 8.62
CA GLN A 236 -2.47 -21.14 8.83
C GLN A 236 -3.14 -20.68 7.54
N GLU A 237 -2.43 -19.96 6.65
CA GLU A 237 -2.92 -19.68 5.31
C GLU A 237 -3.08 -20.97 4.48
N ASP A 238 -2.15 -21.93 4.60
CA ASP A 238 -2.25 -23.24 3.96
C ASP A 238 -3.44 -24.05 4.52
N VAL A 239 -3.64 -24.03 5.83
CA VAL A 239 -4.79 -24.68 6.49
C VAL A 239 -6.09 -23.99 6.09
N GLU A 240 -6.11 -22.66 6.04
CA GLU A 240 -7.27 -21.88 5.59
C GLU A 240 -7.58 -22.17 4.11
N ALA A 241 -6.57 -22.24 3.24
CA ALA A 241 -6.75 -22.59 1.84
C ALA A 241 -7.34 -24.00 1.68
N LYS A 242 -6.78 -24.99 2.39
CA LYS A 242 -7.32 -26.37 2.42
C LYS A 242 -8.75 -26.42 2.96
N LEU A 243 -9.04 -25.64 4.01
CA LEU A 243 -10.38 -25.52 4.57
C LEU A 243 -11.36 -24.92 3.56
N LEU A 244 -10.96 -23.86 2.84
CA LEU A 244 -11.80 -23.24 1.82
C LEU A 244 -12.03 -24.18 0.62
N ASP A 245 -11.01 -24.94 0.21
CA ASP A 245 -11.16 -25.95 -0.85
C ASP A 245 -12.14 -27.06 -0.41
N ALA A 246 -12.06 -27.49 0.84
CA ALA A 246 -12.99 -28.46 1.42
C ALA A 246 -14.42 -27.92 1.52
N VAL A 247 -14.60 -26.67 1.94
CA VAL A 247 -15.91 -26.01 1.96
C VAL A 247 -16.46 -25.88 0.55
N ALA A 248 -15.62 -25.57 -0.44
CA ALA A 248 -16.02 -25.52 -1.84
C ALA A 248 -16.48 -26.90 -2.33
N GLN A 249 -15.80 -27.98 -1.96
CA GLN A 249 -16.24 -29.34 -2.27
C GLN A 249 -17.62 -29.64 -1.67
N VAL A 250 -17.83 -29.39 -0.37
CA VAL A 250 -19.11 -29.61 0.31
C VAL A 250 -20.25 -28.81 -0.32
N LEU A 251 -20.01 -27.56 -0.69
CA LEU A 251 -21.01 -26.72 -1.37
C LEU A 251 -21.24 -27.14 -2.83
N GLY A 252 -20.24 -27.74 -3.48
CA GLY A 252 -20.36 -28.32 -4.81
C GLY A 252 -21.28 -29.54 -4.81
N ASP A 253 -21.13 -30.41 -3.82
CA ASP A 253 -21.98 -31.59 -3.63
C ASP A 253 -23.45 -31.24 -3.34
N ALA A 254 -23.72 -30.02 -2.86
CA ALA A 254 -25.07 -29.53 -2.58
C ALA A 254 -25.84 -29.06 -3.84
N GLU A 255 -25.26 -29.20 -5.04
CA GLU A 255 -25.87 -28.90 -6.35
C GLU A 255 -26.44 -27.48 -6.43
N GLY A 256 -25.71 -26.51 -5.87
CA GLY A 256 -26.10 -25.10 -5.92
C GLY A 256 -27.17 -24.68 -4.93
N ARG A 257 -27.61 -25.55 -4.02
CA ARG A 257 -28.41 -25.12 -2.87
C ARG A 257 -27.55 -24.33 -1.88
N HIS A 258 -28.18 -23.40 -1.17
CA HIS A 258 -27.53 -22.74 -0.05
C HIS A 258 -27.48 -23.69 1.16
N VAL A 259 -26.33 -23.77 1.82
CA VAL A 259 -26.11 -24.69 2.94
C VAL A 259 -25.85 -23.87 4.20
N HIS A 260 -26.47 -24.28 5.32
CA HIS A 260 -26.25 -23.62 6.61
C HIS A 260 -24.88 -24.00 7.18
N ILE A 261 -24.19 -23.07 7.84
CA ILE A 261 -22.82 -23.28 8.35
C ILE A 261 -22.64 -24.55 9.19
N ARG A 262 -23.66 -24.89 9.99
CA ARG A 262 -23.69 -26.12 10.79
C ARG A 262 -23.60 -27.39 9.95
N GLN A 263 -24.32 -27.44 8.84
CA GLN A 263 -24.27 -28.58 7.91
C GLN A 263 -22.91 -28.65 7.22
N ILE A 264 -22.33 -27.49 6.87
CA ILE A 264 -20.97 -27.44 6.33
C ILE A 264 -19.98 -28.02 7.34
N ALA A 265 -20.07 -27.62 8.61
CA ALA A 265 -19.20 -28.13 9.67
C ALA A 265 -19.38 -29.65 9.90
N GLU A 266 -20.63 -30.15 9.85
CA GLU A 266 -20.93 -31.58 9.92
C GLU A 266 -20.26 -32.36 8.78
N SER A 267 -20.35 -31.86 7.54
CA SER A 267 -19.69 -32.46 6.39
C SER A 267 -18.15 -32.38 6.49
N LEU A 268 -17.59 -31.26 6.94
CA LEU A 268 -16.14 -31.11 7.14
C LEU A 268 -15.60 -32.05 8.23
N SER A 269 -16.36 -32.23 9.32
CA SER A 269 -16.04 -33.19 10.38
C SER A 269 -16.08 -34.62 9.85
N ALA A 270 -17.09 -34.97 9.03
CA ALA A 270 -17.18 -36.29 8.39
C ALA A 270 -16.01 -36.58 7.43
N LEU A 271 -15.44 -35.55 6.79
CA LEU A 271 -14.25 -35.66 5.95
C LEU A 271 -12.94 -35.76 6.73
N GLY A 272 -12.94 -35.53 8.05
CA GLY A 272 -11.75 -35.61 8.90
C GLY A 272 -10.72 -34.51 8.61
N ILE A 273 -11.15 -33.37 8.07
CA ILE A 273 -10.24 -32.27 7.68
C ILE A 273 -9.84 -31.42 8.88
N LEU A 274 -10.73 -31.32 9.87
CA LEU A 274 -10.49 -30.63 11.13
C LEU A 274 -10.87 -31.55 12.28
N ASP A 275 -9.90 -31.81 13.15
CA ASP A 275 -10.14 -32.42 14.46
C ASP A 275 -10.56 -31.32 15.43
N GLY A 276 -11.75 -31.47 16.04
CA GLY A 276 -12.24 -30.49 17.01
C GLY A 276 -13.73 -30.61 17.27
N ASP A 277 -14.20 -29.84 18.25
CA ASP A 277 -15.64 -29.74 18.52
C ASP A 277 -16.35 -29.07 17.34
N MET A 278 -17.60 -29.49 17.05
CA MET A 278 -18.41 -28.94 15.97
C MET A 278 -18.45 -27.40 15.99
N SER A 279 -18.54 -26.80 17.17
CA SER A 279 -18.57 -25.34 17.34
C SER A 279 -17.24 -24.65 16.99
N GLU A 280 -16.11 -25.34 17.09
CA GLU A 280 -14.80 -24.83 16.67
C GLU A 280 -14.69 -24.88 15.15
N ILE A 281 -15.12 -25.98 14.53
CA ILE A 281 -15.18 -26.16 13.08
C ILE A 281 -16.09 -25.10 12.46
N GLU A 282 -17.29 -24.89 13.01
CA GLU A 282 -18.21 -23.84 12.57
C GLU A 282 -17.57 -22.45 12.62
N ARG A 283 -16.89 -22.14 13.73
CA ARG A 283 -16.23 -20.83 13.92
C ARG A 283 -15.07 -20.65 12.95
N ALA A 284 -14.27 -21.69 12.74
CA ALA A 284 -13.14 -21.66 11.80
C ALA A 284 -13.64 -21.50 10.35
N ALA A 285 -14.62 -22.29 9.92
CA ALA A 285 -15.20 -22.21 8.58
C ALA A 285 -15.87 -20.84 8.34
N THR A 286 -16.62 -20.32 9.32
CA THR A 286 -17.23 -18.99 9.24
C THR A 286 -16.16 -17.91 9.09
N ALA A 287 -15.10 -17.97 9.90
CA ALA A 287 -14.03 -17.00 9.87
C ALA A 287 -13.30 -17.00 8.52
N ALA A 288 -12.95 -18.18 8.00
CA ALA A 288 -12.30 -18.35 6.70
C ALA A 288 -13.18 -17.84 5.56
N LEU A 289 -14.46 -18.22 5.52
CA LEU A 289 -15.41 -17.77 4.50
C LEU A 289 -15.57 -16.24 4.50
N LEU A 290 -15.74 -15.64 5.67
CA LEU A 290 -15.89 -14.19 5.77
C LEU A 290 -14.58 -13.45 5.46
N ALA A 291 -13.43 -14.04 5.79
CA ALA A 291 -12.12 -13.50 5.43
C ALA A 291 -11.94 -13.51 3.90
N ASP A 292 -12.23 -14.62 3.23
CA ASP A 292 -12.15 -14.74 1.77
C ASP A 292 -13.13 -13.77 1.07
N ILE A 293 -14.40 -13.73 1.50
CA ILE A 293 -15.41 -12.81 0.96
C ILE A 293 -14.98 -11.35 1.13
N ARG A 294 -14.40 -10.99 2.28
CA ARG A 294 -13.94 -9.61 2.51
C ARG A 294 -12.70 -9.27 1.68
N LYS A 295 -11.77 -10.22 1.55
CA LYS A 295 -10.49 -10.03 0.84
C LYS A 295 -10.70 -9.96 -0.67
N ARG A 296 -11.57 -10.82 -1.22
CA ARG A 296 -11.78 -10.96 -2.67
C ARG A 296 -13.04 -10.30 -3.19
N GLY A 297 -14.00 -9.98 -2.31
CA GLY A 297 -15.26 -9.34 -2.69
C GLY A 297 -15.99 -10.16 -3.76
N ALA A 298 -16.21 -9.54 -4.91
CA ALA A 298 -16.86 -10.19 -6.05
C ALA A 298 -16.04 -11.34 -6.68
N LEU A 299 -14.74 -11.44 -6.39
CA LEU A 299 -13.91 -12.54 -6.88
C LEU A 299 -13.91 -13.76 -5.94
N SER A 300 -14.55 -13.66 -4.77
CA SER A 300 -14.68 -14.80 -3.85
C SER A 300 -15.45 -15.96 -4.49
N ARG A 301 -15.08 -17.18 -4.08
CA ARG A 301 -15.81 -18.41 -4.46
C ARG A 301 -17.18 -18.52 -3.81
N PHE A 302 -17.35 -17.80 -2.71
CA PHE A 302 -18.48 -17.96 -1.82
C PHE A 302 -19.35 -16.71 -1.83
N VAL A 303 -20.65 -16.91 -1.68
CA VAL A 303 -21.62 -15.84 -1.48
C VAL A 303 -22.40 -16.11 -0.21
N ALA A 304 -22.43 -15.13 0.69
CA ALA A 304 -23.25 -15.18 1.89
C ALA A 304 -24.69 -14.78 1.55
N ARG A 305 -25.67 -15.58 2.00
CA ARG A 305 -27.12 -15.36 1.75
C ARG A 305 -27.89 -14.87 2.98
N GLY A 306 -27.22 -14.67 4.10
CA GLY A 306 -27.85 -14.40 5.40
C GLY A 306 -28.15 -15.68 6.17
N ASP A 307 -28.54 -15.56 7.44
CA ASP A 307 -28.85 -16.71 8.32
C ASP A 307 -27.73 -17.77 8.37
N ALA A 308 -26.47 -17.33 8.29
CA ALA A 308 -25.29 -18.20 8.21
C ALA A 308 -25.34 -19.25 7.06
N ARG A 309 -26.04 -18.91 5.96
CA ARG A 309 -26.11 -19.73 4.75
C ARG A 309 -25.11 -19.25 3.71
N TYR A 310 -24.42 -20.22 3.13
CA TYR A 310 -23.40 -20.00 2.10
C TYR A 310 -23.72 -20.81 0.86
N GLN A 311 -23.27 -20.31 -0.29
CA GLN A 311 -23.47 -20.94 -1.59
C GLN A 311 -22.24 -20.67 -2.46
N LEU A 312 -21.88 -21.62 -3.33
CA LEU A 312 -20.91 -21.37 -4.38
C LEU A 312 -21.46 -20.40 -5.42
N ARG A 313 -20.61 -19.48 -5.88
CA ARG A 313 -20.98 -18.54 -6.93
C ARG A 313 -21.18 -19.23 -8.29
N SER A 314 -20.30 -20.17 -8.62
CA SER A 314 -20.33 -20.94 -9.87
C SER A 314 -21.65 -21.68 -10.06
N ALA A 315 -22.27 -22.14 -8.97
CA ALA A 315 -23.51 -22.89 -9.02
C ALA A 315 -24.75 -22.05 -9.41
N ARG A 316 -24.63 -20.72 -9.53
CA ARG A 316 -25.72 -19.84 -10.02
C ARG A 316 -25.62 -19.52 -11.51
N LEU A 317 -24.49 -19.84 -12.11
CA LEU A 317 -24.19 -19.46 -13.48
C LEU A 317 -24.43 -20.66 -14.40
N PRO A 318 -24.77 -20.43 -15.68
CA PRO A 318 -24.70 -21.47 -16.68
C PRO A 318 -23.31 -22.12 -16.68
N ALA A 319 -23.23 -23.45 -16.87
CA ALA A 319 -21.98 -24.21 -16.87
C ALA A 319 -20.81 -23.53 -17.63
N PRO A 320 -20.98 -23.03 -18.87
CA PRO A 320 -19.86 -22.39 -19.58
C PRO A 320 -19.41 -21.06 -18.94
N ALA A 321 -20.33 -20.31 -18.32
CA ALA A 321 -19.99 -19.07 -17.62
C ALA A 321 -19.31 -19.37 -16.28
N ALA A 322 -19.76 -20.40 -15.57
CA ALA A 322 -19.11 -20.88 -14.36
C ALA A 322 -17.66 -21.34 -14.62
N GLU A 323 -17.45 -22.14 -15.66
CA GLU A 323 -16.11 -22.59 -16.08
C GLU A 323 -15.19 -21.42 -16.45
N ALA A 324 -15.72 -20.41 -17.15
CA ALA A 324 -14.95 -19.22 -17.51
C ALA A 324 -14.56 -18.37 -16.28
N GLU A 325 -15.47 -18.19 -15.32
CA GLU A 325 -15.17 -17.52 -14.05
C GLU A 325 -14.14 -18.29 -13.21
N ASP A 326 -14.27 -19.62 -13.16
CA ASP A 326 -13.32 -20.50 -12.46
C ASP A 326 -11.92 -20.40 -13.06
N ALA A 327 -11.83 -20.47 -14.40
CA ALA A 327 -10.58 -20.33 -15.13
C ALA A 327 -9.92 -18.96 -14.89
N LEU A 328 -10.71 -17.87 -14.91
CA LEU A 328 -10.20 -16.53 -14.61
C LEU A 328 -9.63 -16.45 -13.20
N ARG A 329 -10.31 -17.01 -12.20
CA ARG A 329 -9.84 -17.00 -10.81
C ARG A 329 -8.57 -17.83 -10.64
N MET A 330 -8.49 -19.00 -11.27
CA MET A 330 -7.28 -19.82 -11.25
C MET A 330 -6.11 -19.09 -11.90
N ALA A 331 -6.34 -18.39 -13.02
CA ALA A 331 -5.33 -17.57 -13.67
C ALA A 331 -4.84 -16.43 -12.77
N LEU A 332 -5.74 -15.75 -12.07
CA LEU A 332 -5.39 -14.70 -11.11
C LEU A 332 -4.56 -15.24 -9.93
N VAL A 333 -4.96 -16.34 -9.32
CA VAL A 333 -4.20 -16.97 -8.23
C VAL A 333 -2.80 -17.38 -8.70
N ARG A 334 -2.71 -17.97 -9.90
CA ARG A 334 -1.42 -18.34 -10.49
C ARG A 334 -0.55 -17.11 -10.73
N MET A 335 -1.10 -16.03 -11.27
CA MET A 335 -0.38 -14.78 -11.48
C MET A 335 0.12 -14.19 -10.15
N GLU A 336 -0.70 -14.21 -9.09
CA GLU A 336 -0.28 -13.77 -7.75
C GLU A 336 0.89 -14.61 -7.23
N GLN A 337 0.83 -15.94 -7.37
CA GLN A 337 1.91 -16.85 -6.98
C GLN A 337 3.19 -16.61 -7.77
N GLU A 338 3.09 -16.39 -9.09
CA GLU A 338 4.23 -16.06 -9.95
C GLU A 338 4.86 -14.72 -9.53
N ILE A 339 4.05 -13.70 -9.24
CA ILE A 339 4.54 -12.40 -8.74
C ILE A 339 5.25 -12.56 -7.38
N GLU A 340 4.64 -13.28 -6.43
CA GLU A 340 5.26 -13.54 -5.12
C GLU A 340 6.58 -14.31 -5.28
N ALA A 341 6.63 -15.32 -6.15
CA ALA A 341 7.85 -16.07 -6.45
C ALA A 341 8.93 -15.17 -7.07
N HIS A 342 8.56 -14.28 -8.00
CA HIS A 342 9.48 -13.31 -8.60
C HIS A 342 10.00 -12.29 -7.57
N LEU A 343 9.13 -11.78 -6.70
CA LEU A 343 9.52 -10.88 -5.60
C LEU A 343 10.46 -11.58 -4.61
N ALA A 344 10.16 -12.82 -4.21
CA ALA A 344 11.02 -13.61 -3.33
C ALA A 344 12.39 -13.89 -3.97
N ALA A 345 12.42 -14.22 -5.26
CA ALA A 345 13.66 -14.40 -6.02
C ALA A 345 14.46 -13.10 -6.06
N TRP A 346 13.81 -11.95 -6.33
CA TRP A 346 14.43 -10.63 -6.34
C TRP A 346 15.01 -10.27 -4.96
N LEU A 347 14.26 -10.46 -3.87
CA LEU A 347 14.74 -10.27 -2.49
C LEU A 347 16.01 -11.07 -2.21
N GLY A 348 16.10 -12.29 -2.75
CA GLY A 348 17.29 -13.13 -2.63
C GLY A 348 18.51 -12.66 -3.43
N THR A 349 18.35 -11.73 -4.37
CA THR A 349 19.45 -11.08 -5.08
C THR A 349 20.00 -9.85 -4.35
N LEU A 350 19.25 -9.31 -3.39
CA LEU A 350 19.62 -8.08 -2.70
C LEU A 350 20.84 -8.28 -1.78
N GLY A 351 21.73 -7.29 -1.79
CA GLY A 351 22.78 -7.17 -0.78
C GLY A 351 22.23 -6.73 0.59
N VAL A 352 23.05 -6.84 1.63
CA VAL A 352 22.68 -6.53 3.03
C VAL A 352 21.95 -5.21 3.18
N ARG A 353 22.50 -4.13 2.61
CA ARG A 353 21.96 -2.78 2.79
C ARG A 353 20.63 -2.56 2.08
N ALA A 354 20.48 -3.14 0.89
CA ALA A 354 19.23 -3.07 0.14
C ALA A 354 18.14 -3.87 0.85
N LEU A 355 18.45 -5.10 1.29
CA LEU A 355 17.51 -5.91 2.06
C LEU A 355 17.14 -5.24 3.39
N GLU A 356 18.12 -4.68 4.10
CA GLU A 356 17.89 -3.91 5.34
C GLU A 356 16.95 -2.72 5.10
N ALA A 357 17.05 -2.02 3.97
CA ALA A 357 16.14 -0.93 3.64
C ALA A 357 14.69 -1.42 3.43
N VAL A 358 14.49 -2.55 2.74
CA VAL A 358 13.16 -3.17 2.59
C VAL A 358 12.61 -3.59 3.95
N VAL A 359 13.43 -4.23 4.79
CA VAL A 359 13.05 -4.65 6.14
C VAL A 359 12.66 -3.46 7.04
N ARG A 360 13.33 -2.32 6.93
CA ARG A 360 12.92 -1.10 7.66
C ARG A 360 11.54 -0.62 7.24
N THR A 361 11.23 -0.66 5.94
CA THR A 361 9.90 -0.28 5.44
C THR A 361 8.83 -1.24 5.97
N TYR A 362 9.12 -2.55 5.97
CA TYR A 362 8.28 -3.57 6.60
C TYR A 362 8.02 -3.28 8.08
N LEU A 363 9.09 -3.10 8.86
CA LEU A 363 9.02 -2.82 10.30
C LEU A 363 8.19 -1.55 10.59
N SER A 364 8.39 -0.50 9.81
CA SER A 364 7.62 0.74 9.94
C SER A 364 6.14 0.55 9.63
N ALA A 365 5.79 -0.30 8.66
CA ALA A 365 4.40 -0.58 8.30
C ALA A 365 3.68 -1.40 9.39
N GLU A 366 4.41 -2.32 10.04
CA GLU A 366 3.93 -3.10 11.18
C GLU A 366 3.91 -2.29 12.50
N GLY A 367 4.44 -1.07 12.49
CA GLY A 367 4.42 -0.16 13.64
C GLY A 367 5.59 -0.30 14.61
N TYR A 368 6.64 -1.04 14.23
CA TYR A 368 7.90 -1.07 14.99
C TYR A 368 8.60 0.29 14.91
N ALA A 369 8.97 0.85 16.07
CA ALA A 369 9.71 2.10 16.12
C ALA A 369 11.22 1.82 16.03
N MET A 370 11.92 2.48 15.10
CA MET A 370 13.37 2.33 14.95
C MET A 370 14.12 3.00 16.10
N ILE A 371 14.91 2.24 16.86
CA ILE A 371 15.75 2.76 17.95
C ILE A 371 17.18 3.01 17.43
N ALA A 372 17.80 1.99 16.84
CA ALA A 372 19.18 2.06 16.38
C ALA A 372 19.46 1.17 15.17
N THR A 373 20.46 1.57 14.39
CA THR A 373 21.09 0.73 13.36
C THR A 373 22.47 0.34 13.84
N LEU A 374 22.73 -0.95 13.97
CA LEU A 374 24.04 -1.44 14.40
C LEU A 374 24.97 -1.62 13.20
N ALA A 375 26.27 -1.66 13.46
CA ALA A 375 27.25 -1.95 12.42
C ALA A 375 27.04 -3.38 11.88
N PRO A 376 27.17 -3.58 10.55
CA PRO A 376 27.01 -4.90 9.97
C PRO A 376 28.16 -5.79 10.43
N HIS A 377 27.87 -7.07 10.65
CA HIS A 377 28.87 -8.03 11.13
C HIS A 377 28.69 -9.34 10.39
N LYS A 378 29.79 -9.91 9.91
CA LYS A 378 29.81 -11.16 9.11
C LYS A 378 28.78 -11.15 7.96
N GLY A 379 28.59 -9.99 7.34
CA GLY A 379 27.64 -9.84 6.22
C GLY A 379 26.17 -9.87 6.62
N THR A 380 25.83 -9.66 7.90
CA THR A 380 24.45 -9.48 8.38
C THR A 380 24.18 -8.03 8.73
N GLY A 381 22.97 -7.56 8.42
CA GLY A 381 22.46 -6.26 8.87
C GLY A 381 21.77 -6.40 10.21
N ARG A 382 21.81 -5.37 11.07
CA ARG A 382 21.26 -5.45 12.41
C ARG A 382 20.61 -4.15 12.83
N LEU A 383 19.40 -4.28 13.36
CA LEU A 383 18.55 -3.17 13.78
C LEU A 383 18.05 -3.43 15.19
N VAL A 384 17.86 -2.37 15.97
CA VAL A 384 17.16 -2.44 17.25
C VAL A 384 15.88 -1.65 17.11
N VAL A 385 14.75 -2.29 17.40
CA VAL A 385 13.42 -1.69 17.29
C VAL A 385 12.62 -1.85 18.58
N GLU A 386 11.62 -0.99 18.76
CA GLU A 386 10.62 -1.11 19.81
C GLU A 386 9.39 -1.84 19.25
N ASP A 387 9.00 -2.93 19.90
CA ASP A 387 7.82 -3.73 19.57
C ASP A 387 6.54 -3.06 20.11
N PRO A 388 5.59 -2.66 19.24
CA PRO A 388 4.39 -1.93 19.64
C PRO A 388 3.44 -2.75 20.54
N ASP A 389 3.57 -4.07 20.54
CA ASP A 389 2.72 -4.96 21.33
C ASP A 389 3.28 -5.20 22.76
N ARG A 390 4.46 -4.66 23.08
CA ARG A 390 5.12 -4.79 24.38
C ARG A 390 5.34 -3.43 25.04
N ASP A 391 5.34 -3.43 26.36
CA ASP A 391 5.55 -2.24 27.18
C ASP A 391 6.77 -2.47 28.09
N GLY A 392 7.58 -1.44 28.36
CA GLY A 392 8.67 -1.48 29.35
C GLY A 392 10.00 -2.02 28.81
N GLU A 393 10.76 -2.69 29.68
CA GLU A 393 12.11 -3.22 29.36
C GLU A 393 12.06 -4.34 28.29
N ASP A 394 10.92 -5.02 28.16
CA ASP A 394 10.70 -6.09 27.18
C ASP A 394 10.35 -5.59 25.76
N ALA A 395 10.25 -4.26 25.57
CA ALA A 395 9.83 -3.70 24.29
C ALA A 395 10.92 -3.78 23.21
N ARG A 396 12.19 -3.95 23.58
CA ARG A 396 13.29 -3.98 22.60
C ARG A 396 13.40 -5.32 21.88
N THR A 397 13.37 -5.26 20.55
CA THR A 397 13.56 -6.40 19.67
C THR A 397 14.80 -6.18 18.80
N LEU A 398 15.70 -7.16 18.78
CA LEU A 398 16.82 -7.20 17.85
C LEU A 398 16.34 -7.76 16.51
N VAL A 399 16.45 -7.00 15.44
CA VAL A 399 16.18 -7.49 14.08
C VAL A 399 17.48 -7.82 13.37
N VAL A 400 17.62 -9.07 12.94
CA VAL A 400 18.79 -9.57 12.22
C VAL A 400 18.39 -9.81 10.77
N VAL A 401 19.06 -9.12 9.85
CA VAL A 401 18.82 -9.19 8.42
C VAL A 401 19.93 -10.02 7.77
N VAL A 402 19.56 -11.19 7.25
CA VAL A 402 20.49 -12.18 6.69
C VAL A 402 20.26 -12.30 5.17
N PRO A 403 21.19 -11.84 4.32
CA PRO A 403 21.08 -12.07 2.88
C PRO A 403 21.20 -13.57 2.54
N ARG A 404 20.64 -13.98 1.39
CA ARG A 404 20.62 -15.38 0.94
C ARG A 404 21.99 -16.08 0.92
N LYS A 405 23.07 -15.33 0.62
CA LYS A 405 24.43 -15.90 0.50
C LYS A 405 25.11 -16.15 1.86
N VAL A 406 24.53 -15.68 2.96
CA VAL A 406 25.11 -15.76 4.29
C VAL A 406 24.45 -16.91 5.05
N GLY A 407 25.27 -17.80 5.62
CA GLY A 407 24.78 -18.91 6.45
C GLY A 407 24.07 -18.39 7.71
N ILE A 408 22.96 -19.03 8.05
CA ILE A 408 22.17 -18.71 9.24
C ILE A 408 22.74 -19.48 10.42
N ASP A 409 23.41 -18.79 11.36
CA ASP A 409 23.92 -19.37 12.60
C ASP A 409 23.43 -18.54 13.81
N PRO A 410 22.65 -19.12 14.74
CA PRO A 410 22.16 -18.45 15.94
C PRO A 410 23.24 -17.75 16.77
N ARG A 411 24.47 -18.26 16.75
CA ARG A 411 25.60 -17.68 17.49
C ARG A 411 25.99 -16.29 17.00
N LEU A 412 25.53 -15.89 15.80
CA LEU A 412 25.83 -14.59 15.22
C LEU A 412 25.13 -13.42 15.92
N TRP A 413 24.06 -13.66 16.68
CA TRP A 413 23.26 -12.58 17.29
C TRP A 413 22.90 -12.78 18.77
N GLN A 414 23.11 -13.97 19.35
CA GLN A 414 22.86 -14.21 20.79
C GLN A 414 23.55 -13.18 21.69
N GLY A 415 24.87 -13.01 21.54
CA GLY A 415 25.62 -12.06 22.36
C GLY A 415 25.33 -10.58 22.07
N GLU A 416 24.55 -10.27 21.02
CA GLU A 416 24.15 -8.89 20.73
C GLU A 416 22.76 -8.54 21.23
N ALA A 417 21.86 -9.53 21.28
CA ALA A 417 20.58 -9.35 21.96
C ALA A 417 20.83 -8.97 23.42
N GLU A 418 21.72 -9.69 24.11
CA GLU A 418 22.13 -9.39 25.49
C GLU A 418 22.76 -7.99 25.63
N LYS A 419 23.69 -7.63 24.75
CA LYS A 419 24.38 -6.32 24.80
C LYS A 419 23.46 -5.12 24.59
N ASN A 420 22.35 -5.30 23.87
CA ASN A 420 21.39 -4.22 23.56
C ASN A 420 20.12 -4.30 24.42
N GLU A 421 20.08 -5.21 25.40
CA GLU A 421 18.93 -5.45 26.28
C GLU A 421 17.67 -5.79 25.46
N CYS A 422 17.82 -6.56 24.38
CA CYS A 422 16.70 -6.99 23.56
C CYS A 422 16.10 -8.27 24.12
N ALA A 423 14.82 -8.22 24.51
CA ALA A 423 14.09 -9.38 25.02
C ALA A 423 13.77 -10.41 23.93
N ARG A 424 13.73 -9.99 22.65
CA ARG A 424 13.37 -10.86 21.52
C ARG A 424 14.30 -10.65 20.33
N VAL A 425 14.31 -11.65 19.44
CA VAL A 425 15.03 -11.60 18.17
C VAL A 425 14.07 -11.86 17.00
N LEU A 426 14.02 -10.94 16.04
CA LEU A 426 13.37 -11.13 14.75
C LEU A 426 14.44 -11.40 13.69
N VAL A 427 14.44 -12.58 13.09
CA VAL A 427 15.40 -12.91 12.03
C VAL A 427 14.68 -12.83 10.69
N VAL A 428 15.18 -12.00 9.79
CA VAL A 428 14.65 -11.84 8.43
C VAL A 428 15.71 -12.33 7.45
N THR A 429 15.36 -13.31 6.63
CA THR A 429 16.24 -13.86 5.61
C THR A 429 15.80 -13.47 4.20
N GLY A 430 16.76 -13.15 3.34
CA GLY A 430 16.54 -12.99 1.91
C GLY A 430 16.39 -14.31 1.15
N GLY A 431 16.45 -15.46 1.83
CA GLY A 431 16.28 -16.78 1.22
C GLY A 431 15.16 -17.62 1.85
N ALA A 432 15.15 -18.90 1.50
CA ALA A 432 14.40 -19.91 2.25
C ALA A 432 15.13 -20.26 3.54
N TRP A 433 14.38 -20.73 4.54
CA TRP A 433 14.96 -21.28 5.76
C TRP A 433 15.60 -22.65 5.48
N PRO A 434 16.78 -22.96 6.05
CA PRO A 434 17.29 -24.32 6.06
C PRO A 434 16.31 -25.22 6.82
N ASP A 435 16.09 -26.45 6.36
CA ASP A 435 15.23 -27.43 7.06
C ASP A 435 15.72 -27.74 8.48
N SER A 436 17.01 -27.52 8.75
CA SER A 436 17.64 -27.72 10.07
C SER A 436 17.60 -26.49 10.97
N PHE A 437 17.05 -25.36 10.50
CA PHE A 437 16.98 -24.14 11.30
C PHE A 437 15.77 -24.17 12.22
N ASP A 438 16.03 -24.35 13.51
CA ASP A 438 15.02 -24.11 14.53
C ASP A 438 14.88 -22.60 14.77
N PRO A 439 13.68 -22.02 14.57
CA PRO A 439 13.45 -20.62 14.86
C PRO A 439 13.73 -20.33 16.34
N PRO A 440 14.25 -19.13 16.67
CA PRO A 440 14.53 -18.75 18.05
C PRO A 440 13.26 -18.87 18.91
N THR A 441 13.37 -19.54 20.06
CA THR A 441 12.24 -19.86 20.94
C THR A 441 11.47 -18.61 21.38
N ASP A 442 12.18 -17.51 21.61
CA ASP A 442 11.62 -16.21 22.00
C ASP A 442 11.54 -15.21 20.84
N GLY A 443 11.67 -15.68 19.60
CA GLY A 443 11.78 -14.83 18.42
C GLY A 443 10.72 -15.06 17.35
N ARG A 444 10.88 -14.35 16.23
CA ARG A 444 10.10 -14.54 15.01
C ARG A 444 11.07 -14.70 13.84
N ALA A 445 10.70 -15.54 12.89
CA ALA A 445 11.44 -15.77 11.65
C ALA A 445 10.58 -15.28 10.48
N LEU A 446 11.17 -14.53 9.55
CA LEU A 446 10.56 -14.11 8.30
C LEU A 446 11.43 -14.53 7.12
N ALA A 447 10.87 -15.37 6.25
CA ALA A 447 11.49 -15.76 4.99
C ALA A 447 11.33 -14.69 3.90
N ALA A 448 12.06 -14.86 2.80
CA ALA A 448 11.84 -14.04 1.61
C ALA A 448 10.40 -14.16 1.06
N ALA A 449 9.78 -15.34 1.18
CA ALA A 449 8.40 -15.57 0.77
C ALA A 449 7.41 -14.74 1.60
N ASP A 450 7.58 -14.70 2.93
CA ASP A 450 6.72 -13.90 3.82
C ASP A 450 6.83 -12.40 3.49
N LEU A 451 8.06 -11.93 3.25
CA LEU A 451 8.29 -10.54 2.88
C LEU A 451 7.72 -10.22 1.50
N ALA A 452 7.80 -11.14 0.54
CA ALA A 452 7.19 -10.99 -0.79
C ALA A 452 5.65 -10.93 -0.72
N ALA A 453 5.02 -11.81 0.07
CA ALA A 453 3.58 -11.77 0.30
C ALA A 453 3.14 -10.46 0.97
N TRP A 454 3.91 -9.98 1.96
CA TRP A 454 3.69 -8.64 2.53
C TRP A 454 3.82 -7.54 1.46
N MET A 455 4.91 -7.53 0.68
CA MET A 455 5.14 -6.52 -0.36
C MET A 455 3.96 -6.45 -1.36
N ARG A 456 3.46 -7.61 -1.80
CA ARG A 456 2.31 -7.67 -2.70
C ARG A 456 1.06 -7.10 -2.03
N SER A 457 0.73 -7.56 -0.83
CA SER A 457 -0.49 -7.14 -0.12
C SER A 457 -0.47 -5.67 0.32
N SER A 458 0.71 -5.10 0.58
CA SER A 458 0.89 -3.69 0.91
C SER A 458 0.98 -2.77 -0.32
N GLY A 459 1.05 -3.32 -1.53
CA GLY A 459 1.30 -2.54 -2.76
C GLY A 459 2.74 -1.98 -2.84
N PHE A 460 3.71 -2.62 -2.17
CA PHE A 460 5.10 -2.16 -2.17
C PHE A 460 5.86 -2.81 -3.32
N GLY A 461 6.28 -2.00 -4.29
CA GLY A 461 6.98 -2.50 -5.48
C GLY A 461 6.07 -3.29 -6.44
N THR A 462 4.76 -3.25 -6.23
CA THR A 462 3.76 -3.84 -7.12
C THR A 462 2.81 -2.75 -7.60
N GLU A 463 2.36 -2.86 -8.85
CA GLU A 463 1.34 -2.00 -9.43
C GLU A 463 0.06 -2.82 -9.61
N THR A 464 -1.07 -2.29 -9.14
CA THR A 464 -2.37 -2.94 -9.31
C THR A 464 -2.99 -2.51 -10.63
N VAL A 465 -3.15 -3.45 -11.56
CA VAL A 465 -3.86 -3.22 -12.82
C VAL A 465 -5.32 -3.62 -12.65
N THR A 466 -6.24 -2.69 -12.96
CA THR A 466 -7.67 -2.98 -12.96
C THR A 466 -8.09 -3.53 -14.32
N VAL A 467 -8.46 -4.81 -14.37
CA VAL A 467 -9.07 -5.43 -15.55
C VAL A 467 -10.58 -5.40 -15.38
N GLN A 468 -11.28 -4.76 -16.32
CA GLN A 468 -12.74 -4.78 -16.34
C GLN A 468 -13.23 -6.00 -17.11
N VAL A 469 -14.01 -6.85 -16.44
CA VAL A 469 -14.67 -8.01 -17.02
C VAL A 469 -16.15 -7.91 -16.70
N THR A 470 -17.00 -8.01 -17.71
CA THR A 470 -18.46 -8.04 -17.52
C THR A 470 -18.85 -9.45 -17.09
N LEU A 471 -19.44 -9.56 -15.90
CA LEU A 471 -19.94 -10.82 -15.35
C LEU A 471 -21.47 -10.81 -15.35
N LEU A 472 -22.07 -11.98 -15.54
CA LEU A 472 -23.51 -12.14 -15.37
C LEU A 472 -23.84 -11.95 -13.88
N ASP A 473 -24.80 -11.08 -13.55
CA ASP A 473 -25.25 -10.93 -12.17
C ASP A 473 -26.30 -12.01 -11.86
N PRO A 474 -25.97 -13.04 -11.08
CA PRO A 474 -26.91 -14.09 -10.77
C PRO A 474 -28.07 -13.59 -9.91
N THR A 475 -27.89 -12.51 -9.13
CA THR A 475 -28.98 -11.96 -8.30
C THR A 475 -30.04 -11.31 -9.16
N VAL A 476 -29.64 -10.63 -10.25
CA VAL A 476 -30.58 -10.10 -11.24
C VAL A 476 -31.33 -11.23 -11.92
N VAL A 477 -30.62 -12.28 -12.37
CA VAL A 477 -31.24 -13.45 -13.00
C VAL A 477 -32.27 -14.12 -12.09
N GLU A 478 -31.93 -14.34 -10.81
CA GLU A 478 -32.85 -14.91 -9.82
C GLU A 478 -34.03 -13.99 -9.52
N SER A 479 -33.79 -12.67 -9.41
CA SER A 479 -34.85 -11.70 -9.14
C SER A 479 -35.88 -11.66 -10.27
N ILE A 480 -35.43 -11.81 -11.52
CA ILE A 480 -36.31 -11.86 -12.69
C ILE A 480 -37.04 -13.19 -12.73
N ALA A 481 -36.35 -14.32 -12.49
CA ALA A 481 -36.99 -15.64 -12.47
C ALA A 481 -38.06 -15.76 -11.37
N GLY A 482 -37.86 -15.09 -10.23
CA GLY A 482 -38.86 -15.02 -9.16
C GLY A 482 -40.09 -14.14 -9.47
N LEU A 483 -40.08 -13.36 -10.56
CA LEU A 483 -41.25 -12.61 -11.01
C LEU A 483 -42.20 -13.46 -11.86
N ASP A 484 -41.72 -14.56 -12.44
CA ASP A 484 -42.54 -15.48 -13.24
C ASP A 484 -43.33 -16.49 -12.37
N SER A 485 -43.03 -16.58 -11.07
CA SER A 485 -43.75 -17.39 -10.07
C SER A 485 -44.72 -16.56 -9.26
#